data_AF-A0A8X6MYX0-F1
#
_entry.id   AF-A0A8X6MYX0-F1
#
_cell.length_a   1.000
_cell.length_b   1.000
_cell.length_c   1.000
_cell.angle_alpha   90.00
_cell.angle_beta   90.00
_cell.angle_gamma   90.00
#
_symmetry.space_group_name_H-M   'P 1'
#
loop_
_entity.id
_entity.type
_entity.pdbx_description
1 polymer ?
#
loop_
_entity_poly.entity_id
_entity_poly.type
_entity_poly.pdbx_seq_one_letter_code
_entity_poly.pdbx_strand_id
1 'polypeptide(L)'
;MSHELNFRRSDFPPDWSDDIRMNFLFSSFRERCVNPEGYDAKLNFWISTIQDMCMKSQCPVISNPALCSAFERKKRQPMCLYTVLENMSRQGLIMKMSDFNKIEQEKGWLGWGFDILIQKPVSWGFSSVQNFLNFNKLDDEFLLVPVIKDLATKLLIQLL
;
A
#
# COMPACT_ATOMS: atom_id res chain seq x y z
N MET A 1 -15.05 -9.29 -8.59
CA MET A 1 -14.93 -9.77 -7.20
C MET A 1 -13.74 -9.07 -6.61
N SER A 2 -13.95 -8.17 -5.65
CA SER A 2 -12.85 -7.52 -4.94
C SER A 2 -12.07 -8.57 -4.15
N HIS A 3 -10.75 -8.63 -4.36
CA HIS A 3 -9.85 -9.42 -3.52
C HIS A 3 -10.06 -9.08 -2.03
N GLU A 4 -10.25 -10.08 -1.17
CA GLU A 4 -10.48 -9.88 0.27
C GLU A 4 -9.16 -9.97 1.06
N LEU A 5 -8.90 -8.97 1.90
CA LEU A 5 -7.72 -8.93 2.76
C LEU A 5 -8.03 -9.58 4.12
N ASN A 6 -7.48 -10.77 4.34
CA ASN A 6 -7.69 -11.55 5.57
C ASN A 6 -6.68 -11.20 6.66
N PHE A 7 -6.76 -9.97 7.16
CA PHE A 7 -5.92 -9.48 8.25
C PHE A 7 -6.33 -10.06 9.61
N ARG A 8 -5.38 -10.68 10.32
CA ARG A 8 -5.63 -11.22 11.67
C ARG A 8 -5.78 -10.06 12.65
N ARG A 9 -6.88 -10.06 13.42
CA ARG A 9 -7.16 -9.00 14.41
C ARG A 9 -6.08 -8.88 15.49
N SER A 10 -5.36 -9.96 15.81
CA SER A 10 -4.21 -9.96 16.73
C SER A 10 -3.03 -9.13 16.25
N ASP A 11 -2.94 -8.85 14.95
CA ASP A 11 -1.75 -8.26 14.34
C ASP A 11 -1.87 -6.73 14.20
N PHE A 12 -3.05 -6.19 14.51
CA PHE A 12 -3.34 -4.75 14.43
C PHE A 12 -2.52 -3.98 15.47
N PRO A 13 -2.18 -2.70 15.19
CA PRO A 13 -1.37 -1.89 16.09
C PRO A 13 -2.07 -1.65 17.44
N PRO A 14 -1.33 -1.43 18.53
CA PRO A 14 -1.91 -1.16 19.86
C PRO A 14 -2.94 -0.03 19.86
N ASP A 15 -2.72 1.02 19.05
CA ASP A 15 -3.65 2.14 18.83
C ASP A 15 -5.07 1.67 18.47
N TRP A 16 -5.24 0.48 17.89
CA TRP A 16 -6.54 -0.05 17.46
C TRP A 16 -7.57 -0.18 18.60
N SER A 17 -7.06 -0.34 19.83
CA SER A 17 -7.86 -0.42 21.05
C SER A 17 -8.26 0.95 21.62
N ASP A 18 -7.59 2.03 21.22
CA ASP A 18 -7.88 3.39 21.67
C ASP A 18 -8.95 4.05 20.78
N ASP A 19 -10.14 4.23 21.32
CA ASP A 19 -11.27 4.80 20.58
C ASP A 19 -11.06 6.25 20.16
N ILE A 20 -10.39 7.05 20.99
CA ILE A 20 -10.14 8.47 20.71
C ILE A 20 -9.13 8.59 19.56
N ARG A 21 -8.04 7.83 19.67
CA ARG A 21 -6.99 7.76 18.65
C ARG A 21 -7.55 7.24 17.32
N MET A 22 -8.31 6.14 17.34
CA MET A 22 -8.88 5.58 16.11
C MET A 22 -9.94 6.46 15.47
N ASN A 23 -10.70 7.24 16.26
CA ASN A 23 -11.62 8.24 15.71
C ASN A 23 -10.88 9.29 14.89
N PHE A 24 -9.75 9.80 15.40
CA PHE A 24 -8.90 10.70 14.64
C PHE A 24 -8.34 10.03 13.38
N LEU A 25 -7.80 8.82 13.50
CA LEU A 25 -7.17 8.10 12.38
C LEU A 25 -8.16 7.74 11.26
N PHE A 26 -9.44 7.50 11.58
CA PHE A 26 -10.49 7.16 10.60
C PHE A 26 -11.09 8.38 9.89
N SER A 27 -10.92 9.58 10.44
CA SER A 27 -11.43 10.80 9.83
C SER A 27 -10.67 11.15 8.55
N SER A 28 -11.31 11.88 7.63
CA SER A 28 -10.66 12.43 6.44
C SER A 28 -9.43 13.29 6.79
N PHE A 29 -8.55 13.47 5.83
CA PHE A 29 -7.48 14.46 5.97
C PHE A 29 -8.06 15.88 5.95
N ARG A 30 -7.51 16.74 6.81
CA ARG A 30 -7.70 18.19 6.73
C ARG A 30 -6.53 18.78 5.94
N GLU A 31 -6.63 20.04 5.54
CA GLU A 31 -5.52 20.72 4.86
C GLU A 31 -4.24 20.66 5.71
N ARG A 32 -3.15 20.20 5.08
CA ARG A 32 -1.87 20.00 5.76
C ARG A 32 -1.32 21.30 6.35
N CYS A 33 -1.60 22.45 5.74
CA CYS A 33 -1.15 23.76 6.25
C CYS A 33 -1.77 24.12 7.61
N VAL A 34 -2.95 23.58 7.96
CA VAL A 34 -3.64 23.86 9.23
C VAL A 34 -3.07 23.02 10.37
N ASN A 35 -2.65 21.78 10.10
CA ASN A 35 -2.04 20.90 11.08
C ASN A 35 -1.09 19.91 10.39
N PRO A 36 0.16 20.30 10.10
CA PRO A 36 1.10 19.46 9.38
C PRO A 36 1.50 18.23 10.19
N GLU A 37 1.70 18.37 11.51
CA GLU A 37 2.09 17.27 12.38
C GLU A 37 1.01 16.19 12.45
N GLY A 38 -0.25 16.59 12.66
CA GLY A 38 -1.37 15.65 12.70
C GLY A 38 -1.62 14.98 11.35
N TYR A 39 -1.44 15.73 10.25
CA TYR A 39 -1.50 15.17 8.90
C TYR A 39 -0.43 14.09 8.72
N ASP A 40 0.83 14.42 8.97
CA ASP A 40 1.96 13.52 8.75
C ASP A 40 1.91 12.32 9.68
N ALA A 41 1.51 12.50 10.95
CA ALA A 41 1.33 11.41 11.90
C ALA A 41 0.22 10.44 11.48
N LYS A 42 -0.91 10.94 10.96
CA LYS A 42 -1.98 10.09 10.43
C LYS A 42 -1.51 9.32 9.19
N LEU A 43 -0.83 10.01 8.28
CA LEU A 43 -0.32 9.42 7.04
C LEU A 43 0.69 8.31 7.34
N ASN A 44 1.68 8.58 8.18
CA ASN A 44 2.71 7.62 8.57
C ASN A 44 2.13 6.41 9.30
N PHE A 45 1.15 6.63 10.18
CA PHE A 45 0.43 5.54 10.85
C PHE A 45 -0.19 4.58 9.82
N TRP A 46 -0.92 5.10 8.84
CA TRP A 46 -1.62 4.25 7.87
C TRP A 46 -0.67 3.57 6.90
N ILE A 47 0.36 4.27 6.40
CA ILE A 47 1.38 3.65 5.53
C ILE A 47 2.04 2.47 6.25
N SER A 48 2.49 2.69 7.49
CA SER A 48 3.16 1.65 8.29
C SER A 48 2.21 0.49 8.59
N THR A 49 0.97 0.79 9.00
CA THR A 49 -0.04 -0.24 9.29
C THR A 49 -0.34 -1.10 8.06
N ILE A 50 -0.55 -0.48 6.89
CA ILE A 50 -0.81 -1.23 5.65
C ILE A 50 0.38 -2.14 5.32
N GLN A 51 1.61 -1.61 5.38
CA GLN A 51 2.81 -2.38 5.13
C GLN A 51 2.97 -3.55 6.08
N ASP A 52 2.87 -3.32 7.38
CA ASP A 52 3.03 -4.34 8.40
C ASP A 52 1.98 -5.45 8.28
N MET A 53 0.71 -5.08 8.05
CA MET A 53 -0.38 -6.06 7.92
C MET A 53 -0.23 -6.89 6.65
N CYS A 54 0.18 -6.29 5.54
CA CYS A 54 0.46 -7.02 4.29
C CYS A 54 1.73 -7.87 4.39
N MET A 55 2.77 -7.41 5.09
CA MET A 55 3.97 -8.20 5.38
C MET A 55 3.63 -9.44 6.21
N LYS A 56 2.91 -9.28 7.32
CA LYS A 56 2.52 -10.40 8.20
C LYS A 56 1.61 -11.41 7.50
N SER A 57 0.69 -10.93 6.66
CA SER A 57 -0.20 -11.79 5.88
C SER A 57 0.42 -12.32 4.58
N GLN A 58 1.64 -11.89 4.23
CA GLN A 58 2.33 -12.19 2.96
C GLN A 58 1.43 -11.90 1.74
N CYS A 59 0.63 -10.83 1.82
CA CYS A 59 -0.35 -10.44 0.82
C CYS A 59 0.06 -9.12 0.16
N PRO A 60 0.66 -9.13 -1.04
CA PRO A 60 1.14 -7.92 -1.70
C PRO A 60 0.06 -7.16 -2.47
N VAL A 61 -1.12 -7.74 -2.70
CA VAL A 61 -2.19 -7.13 -3.51
C VAL A 61 -3.17 -6.40 -2.60
N ILE A 62 -3.40 -5.11 -2.85
CA ILE A 62 -4.31 -4.26 -2.08
C ILE A 62 -5.19 -3.41 -2.99
N SER A 63 -6.33 -2.97 -2.49
CA SER A 63 -7.19 -1.96 -3.14
C SER A 63 -7.88 -1.12 -2.07
N ASN A 64 -8.40 0.06 -2.44
CA ASN A 64 -9.10 0.91 -1.47
C ASN A 64 -10.33 0.20 -0.85
N PRO A 65 -11.22 -0.46 -1.62
CA PRO A 65 -12.36 -1.18 -1.05
C PRO A 65 -11.93 -2.34 -0.13
N ALA A 66 -10.89 -3.10 -0.52
CA ALA A 66 -10.39 -4.21 0.28
C ALA A 66 -9.80 -3.73 1.61
N LEU A 67 -9.03 -2.64 1.59
CA LEU A 67 -8.46 -2.05 2.81
C LEU A 67 -9.54 -1.45 3.70
N CYS A 68 -10.51 -0.72 3.12
CA CYS A 68 -11.64 -0.18 3.87
C CYS A 68 -12.42 -1.27 4.60
N SER A 69 -12.68 -2.40 3.93
CA SER A 69 -13.33 -3.57 4.52
C SER A 69 -12.48 -4.21 5.62
N ALA A 70 -11.20 -4.50 5.35
CA ALA A 70 -10.30 -5.16 6.30
C ALA A 70 -10.03 -4.31 7.56
N PHE A 71 -9.95 -2.99 7.39
CA PHE A 71 -9.79 -2.04 8.48
C PHE A 71 -11.12 -1.59 9.10
N GLU A 72 -12.25 -2.20 8.74
CA GLU A 72 -13.52 -1.88 9.38
C GLU A 72 -13.45 -2.15 10.90
N ARG A 73 -13.89 -1.14 11.66
CA ARG A 73 -13.92 -1.17 13.13
C ARG A 73 -15.23 -0.56 13.60
N LYS A 74 -15.98 -1.27 14.44
CA LYS A 74 -17.27 -0.80 15.00
C LYS A 74 -18.22 -0.29 13.89
N LYS A 75 -18.31 -1.02 12.77
CA LYS A 75 -19.13 -0.68 11.58
C LYS A 75 -18.74 0.65 10.90
N ARG A 76 -17.50 1.11 11.09
CA ARG A 76 -16.95 2.31 10.44
C ARG A 76 -15.73 1.92 9.63
N GLN A 77 -15.59 2.55 8.47
CA GLN A 77 -14.43 2.41 7.60
C GLN A 77 -13.56 3.68 7.67
N PRO A 78 -12.26 3.56 7.49
CA PRO A 78 -11.35 4.71 7.46
C PRO A 78 -11.52 5.53 6.17
N MET A 79 -12.03 6.76 6.32
CA MET A 79 -12.34 7.66 5.19
C MET A 79 -11.09 8.25 4.51
N CYS A 80 -9.93 8.08 5.14
CA CYS A 80 -8.66 8.68 4.73
C CYS A 80 -7.83 7.79 3.79
N LEU A 81 -8.18 6.51 3.63
CA LEU A 81 -7.32 5.55 2.95
C LEU A 81 -7.05 5.88 1.49
N TYR A 82 -7.99 6.50 0.78
CA TYR A 82 -7.76 6.94 -0.59
C TYR A 82 -6.57 7.90 -0.69
N THR A 83 -6.54 8.93 0.17
CA THR A 83 -5.42 9.88 0.25
C THR A 83 -4.12 9.20 0.66
N VAL A 84 -4.19 8.18 1.52
CA VAL A 84 -3.00 7.38 1.88
C VAL A 84 -2.47 6.64 0.65
N LEU A 85 -3.33 5.97 -0.11
CA LEU A 85 -2.93 5.24 -1.32
C LEU A 85 -2.38 6.16 -2.41
N GLU A 86 -2.99 7.32 -2.63
CA GLU A 86 -2.46 8.34 -3.54
C GLU A 86 -1.05 8.76 -3.13
N ASN A 87 -0.83 8.97 -1.83
CA ASN A 87 0.48 9.31 -1.30
C ASN A 87 1.49 8.16 -1.44
N MET A 88 1.10 6.92 -1.13
CA MET A 88 1.93 5.73 -1.31
C MET A 88 2.34 5.54 -2.78
N SER A 89 1.43 5.82 -3.70
CA SER A 89 1.70 5.78 -5.15
C SER A 89 2.73 6.83 -5.56
N ARG A 90 2.58 8.07 -5.06
CA ARG A 90 3.56 9.15 -5.27
C ARG A 90 4.95 8.81 -4.73
N GLN A 91 5.02 8.06 -3.63
CA GLN A 91 6.27 7.59 -3.05
C GLN A 91 6.85 6.34 -3.75
N GLY A 92 6.13 5.77 -4.72
CA GLY A 92 6.54 4.51 -5.38
C GLY A 92 6.44 3.28 -4.47
N LEU A 93 5.68 3.38 -3.37
CA LEU A 93 5.45 2.26 -2.43
C LEU A 93 4.43 1.27 -2.98
N ILE A 94 3.57 1.71 -3.89
CA ILE A 94 2.58 0.87 -4.58
C ILE A 94 2.63 1.10 -6.09
N MET A 95 2.30 0.07 -6.84
CA MET A 95 2.23 0.07 -8.32
C MET A 95 0.87 -0.48 -8.75
N LYS A 96 0.26 0.04 -9.82
CA LYS A 96 -0.99 -0.56 -10.32
C LYS A 96 -0.70 -1.95 -10.88
N MET A 97 -1.61 -2.89 -10.63
CA MET A 97 -1.53 -4.24 -11.18
C MET A 97 -1.53 -4.22 -12.71
N SER A 98 -2.25 -3.29 -13.33
CA SER A 98 -2.28 -3.11 -14.79
C SER A 98 -0.94 -2.65 -15.38
N ASP A 99 -0.20 -1.81 -14.67
CA ASP A 99 1.12 -1.36 -15.12
C ASP A 99 2.15 -2.48 -14.94
N PHE A 100 2.03 -3.24 -13.84
CA PHE A 100 2.83 -4.45 -13.64
C PHE A 100 2.64 -5.45 -14.80
N ASN A 101 1.39 -5.76 -15.16
CA ASN A 101 1.10 -6.71 -16.24
C ASN A 101 1.66 -6.24 -17.59
N LYS A 102 1.67 -4.94 -17.88
CA LYS A 102 2.29 -4.39 -19.11
C LYS A 102 3.80 -4.62 -19.11
N ILE A 103 4.47 -4.31 -18.00
CA ILE A 103 5.92 -4.48 -17.87
C ILE A 103 6.29 -5.97 -17.99
N GLU A 104 5.51 -6.86 -17.38
CA GLU A 104 5.71 -8.31 -17.48
C GLU A 104 5.62 -8.80 -18.92
N GLN A 105 4.62 -8.34 -19.68
CA GLN A 105 4.44 -8.71 -21.09
C GLN A 105 5.60 -8.22 -21.99
N GLU A 106 6.17 -7.05 -21.70
CA GLU A 106 7.24 -6.45 -22.51
C GLU A 106 8.63 -7.02 -22.19
N LYS A 107 8.95 -7.25 -20.91
CA LYS A 107 10.30 -7.64 -20.45
C LYS A 107 10.44 -9.10 -20.04
N GLY A 108 9.32 -9.80 -19.83
CA GLY A 108 9.30 -11.15 -19.26
C GLY A 108 9.72 -11.19 -17.78
N TRP A 109 9.42 -12.31 -17.11
CA TRP A 109 9.66 -12.51 -15.68
C TRP A 109 11.15 -12.43 -15.28
N LEU A 110 12.07 -12.83 -16.17
CA LEU A 110 13.52 -12.81 -15.93
C LEU A 110 14.10 -11.39 -15.98
N GLY A 111 13.63 -10.55 -16.92
CA GLY A 111 14.10 -9.18 -17.07
C GLY A 111 13.65 -8.28 -15.91
N TRP A 112 12.44 -8.50 -15.40
CA TRP A 112 11.93 -7.77 -14.23
C TRP A 112 12.46 -8.32 -12.89
N GLY A 113 12.58 -9.64 -12.73
CA GLY A 113 13.10 -10.25 -11.50
C GLY A 113 14.50 -9.73 -11.15
N PHE A 114 15.34 -9.47 -12.15
CA PHE A 114 16.66 -8.86 -11.96
C PHE A 114 16.58 -7.37 -11.57
N ASP A 115 15.62 -6.61 -12.12
CA ASP A 115 15.38 -5.19 -11.79
C ASP A 115 14.86 -4.99 -10.35
N ILE A 116 14.06 -5.93 -9.79
CA ILE A 116 13.62 -5.88 -8.38
C ILE A 116 14.80 -6.04 -7.42
N LEU A 117 15.75 -6.91 -7.78
CA LEU A 117 16.79 -7.41 -6.88
C LEU A 117 18.06 -6.55 -6.91
N ILE A 118 18.42 -6.01 -8.07
CA ILE A 118 19.79 -5.54 -8.28
C ILE A 118 19.94 -4.02 -8.40
N GLN A 119 19.04 -3.22 -9.01
CA GLN A 119 19.35 -1.77 -9.12
C GLN A 119 18.20 -0.74 -9.09
N LYS A 120 18.44 0.22 -8.17
CA LYS A 120 18.20 1.68 -8.14
C LYS A 120 16.75 2.20 -8.02
N PRO A 121 16.44 2.99 -6.97
CA PRO A 121 15.11 3.58 -6.71
C PRO A 121 14.67 4.66 -7.72
N VAL A 122 15.33 4.81 -8.87
CA VAL A 122 15.15 5.95 -9.79
C VAL A 122 14.33 5.60 -11.03
N SER A 123 14.40 4.36 -11.55
CA SER A 123 13.68 4.00 -12.78
C SER A 123 12.16 3.90 -12.58
N TRP A 124 11.71 3.55 -11.37
CA TRP A 124 10.28 3.52 -11.02
C TRP A 124 9.70 4.92 -10.77
N GLY A 125 10.52 5.89 -10.38
CA GLY A 125 10.08 7.27 -10.16
C GLY A 125 9.61 7.97 -11.45
N PHE A 126 10.09 7.54 -12.62
CA PHE A 126 9.72 8.16 -13.90
C PHE A 126 8.39 7.60 -14.47
N SER A 127 8.09 6.31 -14.29
CA SER A 127 6.77 5.75 -14.62
C SER A 127 5.69 6.22 -13.62
N SER A 128 6.06 6.52 -12.37
CA SER A 128 5.18 7.13 -11.37
C SER A 128 4.59 8.49 -11.79
N VAL A 129 5.27 9.28 -12.63
CA VAL A 129 4.76 10.58 -13.11
C VAL A 129 3.61 10.40 -14.10
N GLN A 130 3.63 9.37 -14.95
CA GLN A 130 2.47 9.03 -15.79
C GLN A 130 1.34 8.39 -14.97
N ASN A 131 1.67 7.66 -13.92
CA ASN A 131 0.68 7.02 -13.04
C ASN A 131 -0.10 8.02 -12.17
N PHE A 132 0.48 9.17 -11.87
CA PHE A 132 -0.20 10.29 -11.20
C PHE A 132 -1.47 10.74 -11.94
N LEU A 133 -1.41 10.86 -13.27
CA LEU A 133 -2.55 11.32 -14.08
C LEU A 133 -3.71 10.31 -14.13
N ASN A 134 -3.43 9.05 -13.80
CA ASN A 134 -4.37 7.94 -13.95
C ASN A 134 -4.88 7.37 -12.62
N PHE A 135 -4.57 7.95 -11.45
CA PHE A 135 -4.98 7.41 -10.14
C PHE A 135 -6.50 7.47 -9.86
N ASN A 136 -7.30 7.90 -10.83
CA ASN A 136 -8.72 8.23 -10.71
C ASN A 136 -9.68 7.04 -10.60
N LYS A 137 -9.22 5.85 -10.19
CA LYS A 137 -10.09 4.69 -9.97
C LYS A 137 -9.88 4.13 -8.58
N LEU A 138 -10.91 4.31 -7.75
CA LEU A 138 -10.97 3.79 -6.38
C LEU A 138 -10.85 2.27 -6.31
N ASP A 139 -11.25 1.56 -7.37
CA ASP A 139 -11.30 0.09 -7.42
C ASP A 139 -10.05 -0.54 -8.04
N ASP A 140 -9.03 0.25 -8.38
CA ASP A 140 -7.80 -0.31 -8.93
C ASP A 140 -7.09 -1.20 -7.89
N GLU A 141 -6.56 -2.32 -8.36
CA GLU A 141 -5.67 -3.17 -7.57
C GLU A 141 -4.23 -2.67 -7.69
N PHE A 142 -3.56 -2.66 -6.55
CA PHE A 142 -2.20 -2.21 -6.41
C PHE A 142 -1.33 -3.32 -5.81
N LEU A 143 -0.12 -3.40 -6.32
CA LEU A 143 0.98 -4.18 -5.79
C LEU A 143 1.78 -3.36 -4.79
N LEU A 144 1.91 -3.87 -3.57
CA LEU A 144 2.69 -3.29 -2.50
C LEU A 144 4.16 -3.72 -2.63
N VAL A 145 4.97 -2.79 -3.11
CA VAL A 145 6.35 -3.01 -3.55
C VAL A 145 7.25 -3.56 -2.43
N PRO A 146 7.19 -3.06 -1.18
CA PRO A 146 8.01 -3.61 -0.10
C PRO A 146 7.73 -5.09 0.19
N VAL A 147 6.47 -5.52 0.09
CA VAL A 147 6.07 -6.92 0.37
C VAL A 147 6.54 -7.84 -0.74
N ILE A 148 6.46 -7.39 -2.01
CA ILE A 148 7.00 -8.15 -3.14
C ILE A 148 8.51 -8.34 -2.99
N LYS A 149 9.24 -7.29 -2.61
CA LYS A 149 10.70 -7.38 -2.40
C LYS A 149 11.05 -8.37 -1.29
N ASP A 150 10.33 -8.33 -0.17
CA ASP A 150 10.52 -9.28 0.93
C ASP A 150 10.24 -10.73 0.49
N LEU A 151 9.12 -10.97 -0.20
CA LEU A 151 8.76 -12.28 -0.74
C LEU A 151 9.80 -12.81 -1.73
N ALA A 152 10.21 -11.98 -2.70
CA ALA A 152 11.23 -12.35 -3.68
C ALA A 152 12.57 -12.70 -3.00
N THR A 153 12.98 -11.90 -2.00
CA THR A 153 14.21 -12.15 -1.24
C THR A 153 14.15 -13.48 -0.50
N LYS A 154 13.03 -13.78 0.17
CA LYS A 154 12.82 -15.06 0.87
C LYS A 154 12.89 -16.26 -0.08
N LEU A 155 12.28 -16.17 -1.25
CA LEU A 155 12.31 -17.24 -2.25
C LEU A 155 13.72 -17.51 -2.78
N LEU A 156 14.50 -16.46 -3.05
CA LEU A 156 15.87 -16.62 -3.54
C LEU A 156 16.79 -17.27 -2.51
N ILE A 157 16.65 -16.90 -1.23
CA ILE A 157 17.43 -17.51 -0.15
C ILE A 157 17.10 -19.00 0.00
N GLN A 158 15.86 -19.42 -0.27
CA GLN A 158 15.48 -20.85 -0.23
C GLN A 158 16.04 -21.67 -1.40
N LEU A 159 16.44 -21.03 -2.50
CA LEU A 159 16.95 -21.67 -3.70
C LEU A 159 18.49 -21.74 -3.76
N LEU A 160 19.18 -21.15 -2.78
CA LEU A 160 20.63 -21.17 -2.60
C LEU A 160 21.02 -22.10 -1.44
#